data_AF-A0A7J9BRI1-F1
#
_entry.id   AF-A0A7J9BRI1-F1
#
_cell.length_a   1.000
_cell.length_b   1.000
_cell.length_c   1.000
_cell.angle_alpha   90.00
_cell.angle_beta   90.00
_cell.angle_gamma   90.00
#
_symmetry.space_group_name_H-M   'P 1'
#
loop_
_entity.id
_entity.type
_entity.pdbx_description
1 polymer ?
#
loop_
_entity_poly.entity_id
_entity_poly.type
_entity_poly.pdbx_seq_one_letter_code
_entity_poly.pdbx_strand_id
1 'polypeptide(L)' 'MNEKCNSINASYYHIVNPSTNTVVGAEVTHSFSTNINTITMVHNMH' A
#
# COMPACT_ATOMS: atom_id res chain seq x y z
N MET A 1 20.31 -17.27 6.50
CA MET A 1 19.01 -16.80 7.05
C MET A 1 17.94 -17.15 6.01
N ASN A 2 16.81 -17.74 6.41
CA ASN A 2 15.75 -18.20 5.49
C ASN A 2 14.67 -17.10 5.45
N GLU A 3 14.67 -16.26 4.40
CA GLU A 3 13.78 -15.09 4.23
C GLU A 3 12.32 -15.46 3.88
N LYS A 4 11.95 -16.75 3.90
CA LYS A 4 10.60 -17.18 3.55
C LYS A 4 9.60 -16.64 4.59
N CYS A 5 8.57 -15.94 4.11
CA CYS A 5 7.53 -15.29 4.93
C CYS A 5 8.03 -14.10 5.78
N ASN A 6 9.03 -13.35 5.31
CA ASN A 6 9.54 -12.17 6.03
C ASN A 6 8.58 -10.97 5.98
N SER A 7 7.74 -10.84 4.94
CA SER A 7 6.85 -9.70 4.79
C SER A 7 5.42 -10.08 4.40
N ILE A 8 4.48 -9.25 4.81
CA ILE A 8 3.09 -9.25 4.33
C ILE A 8 2.77 -7.89 3.73
N ASN A 9 2.04 -7.89 2.61
CA ASN A 9 1.62 -6.71 1.88
C ASN A 9 0.09 -6.61 1.89
N ALA A 10 -0.43 -5.40 2.05
CA ALA A 10 -1.84 -5.09 1.93
C ALA A 10 -2.00 -3.79 1.14
N SER A 11 -2.95 -3.73 0.23
CA SER A 11 -3.21 -2.54 -0.59
C SER A 11 -4.69 -2.22 -0.66
N TYR A 12 -5.04 -0.94 -0.66
CA TYR A 12 -6.40 -0.45 -0.84
C TYR A 12 -6.44 0.69 -1.83
N TYR A 13 -7.44 0.66 -2.72
CA TYR A 13 -7.71 1.72 -3.69
C TYR A 13 -9.13 2.24 -3.50
N HIS A 14 -9.29 3.55 -3.53
CA HIS A 14 -10.56 4.25 -3.35
C HIS A 14 -10.74 5.27 -4.47
N ILE A 15 -11.84 5.13 -5.21
CA ILE A 15 -12.25 6.10 -6.23
C ILE A 15 -13.00 7.21 -5.50
N VAL A 16 -12.35 8.36 -5.34
CA VAL A 16 -12.93 9.53 -4.66
C VAL A 16 -13.99 10.18 -5.53
N ASN A 17 -13.68 10.34 -6.82
CA ASN A 17 -14.58 10.94 -7.79
C ASN A 17 -14.40 10.27 -9.16
N PRO A 18 -15.37 9.44 -9.58
CA PRO A 18 -15.33 8.79 -10.90
C PRO A 18 -15.41 9.79 -12.06
N SER A 19 -16.07 10.94 -11.88
CA SER A 19 -16.26 11.94 -12.94
C SER A 19 -14.97 12.71 -13.25
N THR A 20 -14.08 12.87 -12.28
CA THR A 20 -12.76 13.50 -12.44
C THR A 20 -11.61 12.49 -12.41
N ASN A 21 -11.93 11.19 -12.53
CA ASN A 21 -10.98 10.08 -12.42
C ASN A 21 -10.02 10.19 -11.20
N THR A 22 -10.50 10.78 -10.11
CA THR A 22 -9.69 10.98 -8.91
C THR A 22 -9.68 9.70 -8.09
N VAL A 23 -8.48 9.14 -7.92
CA VAL A 23 -8.26 7.89 -7.18
C VAL A 23 -7.18 8.12 -6.13
N VAL A 24 -7.42 7.60 -4.94
CA VAL A 24 -6.40 7.50 -3.89
C VAL A 24 -6.17 6.03 -3.58
N GLY A 25 -4.95 5.69 -3.20
CA GLY A 25 -4.62 4.35 -2.75
C GLY A 25 -3.54 4.37 -1.69
N ALA A 26 -3.46 3.28 -0.96
CA ALA A 26 -2.42 3.04 0.03
C ALA A 26 -1.93 1.60 -0.06
N GLU A 27 -0.64 1.41 0.13
CA GLU A 27 0.00 0.12 0.31
C GLU A 27 0.68 0.09 1.67
N VAL A 28 0.52 -1.01 2.40
CA VAL A 28 1.17 -1.28 3.67
C VAL A 28 1.98 -2.56 3.51
N THR A 29 3.26 -2.49 3.86
CA THR A 29 4.14 -3.66 3.97
C THR A 29 4.60 -3.78 5.41
N HIS A 30 4.34 -4.91 6.04
CA HIS A 30 4.90 -5.24 7.36
C HIS A 30 6.04 -6.24 7.19
N SER A 31 7.20 -5.93 7.77
CA SER A 31 8.37 -6.82 7.83
C SER A 31 8.45 -7.45 9.22
N PHE A 32 8.32 -8.77 9.29
CA PHE A 32 8.38 -9.52 10.55
C PHE A 32 9.77 -9.55 11.16
N SER A 33 10.83 -9.63 10.33
CA SER A 33 12.22 -9.65 10.82
C SER A 33 12.66 -8.34 11.48
N THR A 34 12.19 -7.21 10.95
CA THR A 34 12.56 -5.88 11.46
C THR A 34 11.48 -5.27 12.33
N ASN A 35 10.28 -5.84 12.37
CA ASN A 35 9.08 -5.30 13.01
C ASN A 35 8.71 -3.89 12.51
N ILE A 36 9.04 -3.57 11.26
CA ILE A 36 8.78 -2.25 10.66
C ILE A 36 7.58 -2.33 9.72
N ASN A 37 6.75 -1.29 9.75
CA ASN A 37 5.69 -1.05 8.79
C ASN A 37 6.12 0.06 7.81
N THR A 38 6.02 -0.23 6.52
CA THR A 38 6.16 0.77 5.45
C THR A 38 4.77 1.08 4.92
N ILE A 39 4.43 2.37 4.81
CA ILE A 39 3.17 2.84 4.25
C ILE A 39 3.48 3.73 3.05
N THR A 40 2.90 3.40 1.90
CA THR A 40 2.99 4.18 0.67
C THR A 40 1.62 4.70 0.32
N MET A 41 1.51 5.99 0.00
CA MET A 41 0.28 6.62 -0.47
C MET A 41 0.42 7.00 -1.95
N VAL A 42 -0.62 6.72 -2.73
CA VAL A 42 -0.72 7.11 -4.14
C VAL A 42 -1.96 7.97 -4.34
N HIS A 43 -1.79 9.07 -5.07
CA HIS A 43 -2.87 9.96 -5.49
C HIS A 43 -2.75 10.17 -6.99
N ASN A 44 -3.85 9.94 -7.72
CA ASN A 44 -3.91 10.17 -9.16
C ASN A 44 -5.11 11.07 -9.48
N MET A 45 -4.84 12.12 -10.25
CA MET A 45 -5.82 13.10 -10.72
C MET A 45 -5.42 13.50 -12.14
N HIS A 46 -6.35 13.34 -13.09
CA HIS A 46 -6.14 13.64 -14.51
C HIS A 46 -7.17 14.65 -14.99
#